data_AF-A0A0G1CES8-F1
#
_entry.id   AF-A0A0G1CES8-F1
#
_cell.length_a   1.000
_cell.length_b   1.000
_cell.length_c   1.000
_cell.angle_alpha   90.00
_cell.angle_beta   90.00
_cell.angle_gamma   90.00
#
_symmetry.space_group_name_H-M   'P 1'
#
loop_
_entity.id
_entity.type
_entity.pdbx_description
1 polymer ?
#
loop_
_entity_poly.entity_id
_entity_poly.type
_entity_poly.pdbx_seq_one_letter_code
_entity_poly.pdbx_strand_id
1 'polypeptide(L)'
;MYAYLLRFYTLKAYTADTAIACVFAGIEISVLAFSDGVVYLYDPTNFLQAGISESSYIRITLNHIVNDILVKIGKEPVYPELTVDNLCSTVFESSQTIEEKQVIDLLRSDDYSFIKVKKKDGKINVVYAERDNQGKNTPSSVDLINTLKESDFQDISITKRDGKIVNYKVEHAFKL
;
A
#
# COMPACT_ATOMS: atom_id res chain seq x y z
N MET A 1 -30.95 12.28 32.23
CA MET A 1 -31.77 11.79 31.10
C MET A 1 -31.74 12.86 30.01
N TYR A 2 -30.69 12.85 29.17
CA TYR A 2 -30.56 13.76 28.03
C TYR A 2 -30.84 12.97 26.76
N ALA A 3 -31.98 13.26 26.13
CA ALA A 3 -32.33 12.75 24.82
C ALA A 3 -31.54 13.55 23.77
N TYR A 4 -30.45 12.97 23.27
CA TYR A 4 -29.83 13.46 22.05
C TYR A 4 -30.66 12.95 20.86
N LEU A 5 -31.49 13.84 20.34
CA LEU A 5 -32.05 13.82 19.00
C LEU A 5 -30.89 13.88 17.98
N LEU A 6 -30.28 12.73 17.69
CA LEU A 6 -29.46 12.55 16.50
C LEU A 6 -30.41 12.22 15.35
N ARG A 7 -30.62 13.21 14.47
CA ARG A 7 -31.22 13.01 13.15
C ARG A 7 -30.46 11.87 12.47
N PHE A 8 -31.16 10.77 12.22
CA PHE A 8 -30.70 9.70 11.35
C PHE A 8 -30.50 10.27 9.93
N TYR A 9 -29.27 10.61 9.57
CA TYR A 9 -28.88 10.66 8.17
C TYR A 9 -28.84 9.20 7.72
N THR A 10 -29.75 8.81 6.82
CA THR A 10 -29.74 7.48 6.21
C THR A 10 -28.44 7.29 5.45
N LEU A 11 -27.48 6.59 6.07
CA LEU A 11 -26.30 6.05 5.41
C LEU A 11 -26.78 5.15 4.28
N LYS A 12 -26.52 5.54 3.04
CA LYS A 12 -27.01 4.81 1.88
C LYS A 12 -26.00 3.73 1.51
N ALA A 13 -26.23 2.50 1.98
CA ALA A 13 -25.50 1.35 1.49
C ALA A 13 -25.74 1.20 -0.02
N TYR A 14 -24.67 0.89 -0.76
CA TYR A 14 -24.78 0.63 -2.19
C TYR A 14 -25.41 -0.73 -2.47
N THR A 15 -26.10 -0.84 -3.60
CA THR A 15 -26.42 -2.16 -4.19
C THR A 15 -25.15 -2.73 -4.85
N ALA A 16 -25.14 -4.04 -5.10
CA ALA A 16 -24.00 -4.70 -5.75
C ALA A 16 -23.63 -4.07 -7.10
N ASP A 17 -24.63 -3.78 -7.94
CA ASP A 17 -24.40 -3.17 -9.26
C ASP A 17 -23.79 -1.77 -9.15
N THR A 18 -24.25 -0.95 -8.19
CA THR A 18 -23.69 0.38 -7.98
C THR A 18 -22.28 0.31 -7.42
N ALA A 19 -22.00 -0.61 -6.50
CA ALA A 19 -20.65 -0.83 -5.98
C ALA A 19 -19.67 -1.23 -7.09
N ILE A 20 -20.05 -2.15 -7.97
CA ILE A 20 -19.23 -2.55 -9.11
C ILE A 20 -18.99 -1.37 -10.06
N ALA A 21 -20.02 -0.58 -10.38
CA ALA A 21 -19.88 0.61 -11.20
C ALA A 21 -18.93 1.65 -10.58
N CYS A 22 -19.00 1.85 -9.26
CA CYS A 22 -18.09 2.72 -8.53
C CYS A 22 -16.63 2.25 -8.63
N VAL A 23 -16.38 0.94 -8.52
CA VAL A 23 -15.03 0.39 -8.69
C VAL A 23 -14.48 0.67 -10.09
N PHE A 24 -15.29 0.48 -11.14
CA PHE A 24 -14.88 0.83 -12.50
C PHE A 24 -14.68 2.34 -12.72
N ALA A 25 -15.32 3.17 -11.91
CA ALA A 25 -15.12 4.62 -11.91
C ALA A 25 -13.91 5.07 -11.07
N GLY A 26 -13.11 4.14 -10.52
CA GLY A 26 -11.96 4.48 -9.68
C GLY A 26 -12.34 4.97 -8.29
N ILE A 27 -13.49 4.55 -7.77
CA ILE A 27 -13.89 4.81 -6.39
C ILE A 27 -13.61 3.55 -5.57
N GLU A 28 -12.98 3.69 -4.41
CA GLU A 28 -12.79 2.54 -3.51
C GLU A 28 -14.15 2.09 -2.98
N ILE A 29 -14.41 0.79 -2.94
CA ILE A 29 -15.57 0.22 -2.25
C ILE A 29 -15.10 -0.82 -1.24
N SER A 30 -15.50 -0.62 0.02
CA SER A 30 -15.30 -1.55 1.11
C SER A 30 -16.55 -2.39 1.33
N VAL A 31 -16.37 -3.71 1.34
CA VAL A 31 -17.36 -4.69 1.79
C VAL A 31 -17.12 -4.92 3.27
N LEU A 32 -18.11 -4.62 4.11
CA LEU A 32 -18.07 -4.84 5.55
C LEU A 32 -18.99 -6.01 5.89
N ALA A 33 -18.41 -7.11 6.35
CA ALA A 33 -19.15 -8.28 6.83
C ALA A 33 -19.14 -8.28 8.37
N PHE A 34 -20.33 -8.25 8.96
CA PHE A 34 -20.53 -8.19 10.41
C PHE A 34 -20.78 -9.58 11.00
N SER A 35 -20.60 -9.72 12.31
CA SER A 35 -20.75 -11.01 13.02
C SER A 35 -22.17 -11.56 13.01
N ASP A 36 -23.17 -10.71 12.79
CA ASP A 36 -24.58 -11.08 12.64
C ASP A 36 -24.93 -11.53 11.20
N GLY A 37 -23.95 -11.56 10.30
CA GLY A 37 -24.12 -11.95 8.90
C GLY A 37 -24.60 -10.82 8.00
N VAL A 38 -24.78 -9.60 8.51
CA VAL A 38 -25.14 -8.44 7.69
C VAL A 38 -23.91 -7.97 6.91
N VAL A 39 -24.13 -7.60 5.65
CA VAL A 39 -23.08 -7.10 4.75
C VAL A 39 -23.45 -5.72 4.24
N TYR A 40 -22.51 -4.78 4.34
CA TYR A 40 -22.66 -3.43 3.81
C TYR A 40 -21.57 -3.09 2.81
N LEU A 41 -21.91 -2.23 1.85
CA LEU A 41 -21.02 -1.73 0.81
C LEU A 41 -20.89 -0.21 0.97
N TYR A 42 -19.68 0.27 1.23
CA TYR A 42 -19.41 1.69 1.47
C TYR A 42 -18.21 2.19 0.65
N ASP A 43 -18.35 3.40 0.11
CA ASP A 43 -17.19 4.19 -0.32
C ASP A 43 -16.46 4.77 0.91
N PRO A 44 -15.28 5.39 0.73
CA PRO A 44 -14.48 5.89 1.85
C PRO A 44 -15.17 6.93 2.73
N THR A 45 -16.01 7.79 2.14
CA THR A 45 -16.71 8.85 2.87
C THR A 45 -17.83 8.27 3.74
N ASN A 46 -18.63 7.37 3.15
CA ASN A 46 -19.70 6.69 3.89
C ASN A 46 -19.13 5.70 4.92
N PHE A 47 -17.97 5.10 4.66
CA PHE A 47 -17.28 4.24 5.62
C PHE A 47 -16.92 5.00 6.90
N LEU A 48 -16.35 6.20 6.80
CA LEU A 48 -16.02 7.02 7.97
C LEU A 48 -17.25 7.43 8.78
N GLN A 49 -18.37 7.71 8.11
CA GLN A 49 -19.62 8.06 8.79
C GLN A 49 -20.27 6.85 9.45
N ALA A 50 -20.14 5.64 8.87
CA ALA A 50 -20.72 4.40 9.39
C ALA A 50 -19.85 3.71 10.46
N GLY A 51 -18.52 3.89 10.40
CA GLY A 51 -17.52 3.23 11.24
C GLY A 51 -17.55 3.57 12.73
N ILE A 52 -18.48 4.42 13.17
CA ILE A 52 -18.65 4.82 14.57
C ILE A 52 -19.61 3.86 15.33
N SER A 53 -20.15 2.83 14.67
CA SER A 53 -21.00 1.82 15.34
C SER A 53 -20.18 0.61 15.83
N GLU A 54 -20.33 0.25 17.10
CA GLU A 54 -19.49 -0.66 17.92
C GLU A 54 -19.46 -2.16 17.48
N SER A 55 -19.92 -2.49 16.27
CA SER A 55 -19.99 -3.89 15.83
C SER A 55 -18.66 -4.31 15.19
N SER A 56 -18.08 -5.42 15.64
CA SER A 56 -16.90 -6.00 14.99
C SER A 56 -17.21 -6.41 13.56
N TYR A 57 -16.36 -6.04 12.61
CA TYR A 57 -16.51 -6.36 11.19
C TYR A 57 -15.19 -6.80 10.55
N ILE A 58 -15.31 -7.53 9.44
CA ILE A 58 -14.21 -7.76 8.50
C ILE A 58 -14.41 -6.81 7.32
N ARG A 59 -13.37 -6.04 6.98
CA ARG A 59 -13.34 -5.17 5.80
C ARG A 59 -12.62 -5.88 4.66
N ILE A 60 -13.23 -5.89 3.48
CA ILE A 60 -12.65 -6.37 2.24
C ILE A 60 -12.73 -5.25 1.20
N THR A 61 -11.61 -4.88 0.58
CA THR A 61 -11.59 -3.88 -0.49
C THR A 61 -11.97 -4.53 -1.83
N LEU A 62 -13.14 -4.19 -2.36
CA LEU A 62 -13.68 -4.78 -3.58
C LEU A 62 -12.80 -4.47 -4.81
N ASN A 63 -12.13 -3.32 -4.83
CA ASN A 63 -11.24 -2.91 -5.93
C ASN A 63 -10.11 -3.91 -6.16
N HIS A 64 -9.55 -4.52 -5.11
CA HIS A 64 -8.50 -5.53 -5.27
C HIS A 64 -9.02 -6.74 -6.04
N ILE A 65 -10.20 -7.23 -5.67
CA ILE A 65 -10.84 -8.38 -6.33
C ILE A 65 -11.15 -8.06 -7.81
N VAL A 66 -11.69 -6.87 -8.08
CA VAL A 66 -12.00 -6.46 -9.46
C VAL A 66 -10.73 -6.28 -10.27
N ASN A 67 -9.66 -5.71 -9.70
CA ASN A 67 -8.38 -5.53 -10.39
C ASN A 67 -7.72 -6.87 -10.72
N ASP A 68 -7.77 -7.85 -9.80
CA ASP A 68 -7.30 -9.22 -10.08
C ASP A 68 -8.04 -9.85 -11.26
N ILE A 69 -9.35 -9.60 -11.38
CA ILE A 69 -10.16 -10.07 -12.50
C ILE A 69 -9.78 -9.33 -13.79
N LEU A 70 -9.65 -8.00 -13.75
CA LEU A 70 -9.26 -7.16 -14.89
C LEU A 70 -7.93 -7.63 -15.50
N VAL A 71 -6.92 -7.86 -14.66
CA VAL A 71 -5.62 -8.37 -15.09
C VAL A 71 -5.75 -9.73 -15.78
N LYS A 72 -6.54 -10.66 -15.21
CA LYS A 72 -6.77 -12.00 -15.80
C LYS A 72 -7.43 -11.95 -17.17
N ILE A 73 -8.24 -10.92 -17.46
CA ILE A 73 -8.90 -10.73 -18.75
C ILE A 73 -8.14 -9.77 -19.68
N GLY A 74 -6.89 -9.41 -19.35
CA GLY A 74 -6.03 -8.56 -20.17
C GLY A 74 -6.46 -7.09 -20.21
N LYS A 75 -7.05 -6.59 -19.12
CA LYS A 75 -7.42 -5.19 -18.94
C LYS A 75 -6.54 -4.54 -17.88
N GLU A 76 -6.32 -3.24 -18.03
CA GLU A 76 -5.61 -2.43 -17.05
C GLU A 76 -6.40 -2.36 -15.74
N PRO A 77 -5.75 -2.49 -14.57
CA PRO A 77 -6.37 -2.29 -13.28
C PRO A 77 -6.79 -0.83 -13.09
N VAL A 78 -7.83 -0.61 -12.29
CA VAL A 78 -8.34 0.72 -11.94
C VAL A 78 -8.11 0.94 -10.45
N TYR A 79 -7.20 1.84 -10.11
CA TYR A 79 -6.86 2.16 -8.74
C TYR A 79 -7.56 3.45 -8.29
N PRO A 80 -8.19 3.44 -7.11
CA PRO A 80 -8.85 4.64 -6.60
C PRO A 80 -7.84 5.67 -6.09
N GLU A 81 -8.08 6.94 -6.39
CA GLU A 81 -7.26 8.06 -5.87
C GLU A 81 -7.50 8.30 -4.36
N LEU A 82 -8.76 8.12 -3.93
CA LEU A 82 -9.17 8.26 -2.53
C LEU A 82 -9.50 6.90 -1.94
N THR A 83 -8.82 6.53 -0.86
CA THR A 83 -9.06 5.30 -0.10
C THR A 83 -9.48 5.63 1.34
N VAL A 84 -10.14 4.69 1.99
CA VAL A 84 -10.42 4.72 3.43
C VAL A 84 -9.13 4.91 4.20
N ASP A 85 -8.03 4.26 3.80
CA ASP A 85 -6.76 4.36 4.51
C ASP A 85 -6.17 5.77 4.39
N ASN A 86 -6.25 6.39 3.20
CA ASN A 86 -5.85 7.77 2.98
C ASN A 86 -6.70 8.71 3.85
N LEU A 87 -8.02 8.54 3.86
CA LEU A 87 -8.91 9.35 4.69
C LEU A 87 -8.67 9.14 6.19
N CYS A 88 -8.57 7.91 6.67
CA CYS A 88 -8.28 7.60 8.07
C CYS A 88 -6.93 8.18 8.51
N SER A 89 -5.92 8.18 7.62
CA SER A 89 -4.62 8.79 7.93
C SER A 89 -4.66 10.32 8.06
N THR A 90 -5.69 10.97 7.52
CA THR A 90 -5.94 12.41 7.70
C THR A 90 -6.79 12.73 8.92
N VAL A 91 -7.64 11.80 9.36
CA VAL A 91 -8.56 11.96 10.50
C VAL A 91 -7.90 11.58 11.82
N PHE A 92 -7.07 10.55 11.80
CA PHE A 92 -6.19 10.21 12.92
C PHE A 92 -4.81 10.76 12.57
N GLU A 93 -4.41 11.87 13.21
CA GLU A 93 -3.00 12.26 13.23
C GLU A 93 -2.22 11.04 13.70
N SER A 94 -1.58 10.33 12.77
CA SER A 94 -0.64 9.29 13.15
C SER A 94 0.41 9.99 13.99
N SER A 95 0.71 9.48 15.18
CA SER A 95 1.87 9.93 15.96
C SER A 95 3.20 9.71 15.25
N GLN A 96 3.15 9.21 14.01
CA GLN A 96 4.26 8.88 13.15
C GLN A 96 4.74 10.13 12.42
N THR A 97 6.05 10.33 12.40
CA THR A 97 6.65 11.38 11.58
C THR A 97 6.61 10.98 10.10
N ILE A 98 6.85 11.95 9.20
CA ILE A 98 6.88 11.70 7.73
C ILE A 98 7.89 10.59 7.40
N GLU A 99 9.04 10.60 8.08
CA GLU A 99 10.12 9.62 7.90
C GLU A 99 9.70 8.22 8.37
N GLU A 100 8.90 8.13 9.45
CA GLU A 100 8.36 6.86 9.94
C GLU A 100 7.34 6.28 8.98
N LYS A 101 6.50 7.13 8.38
CA LYS A 101 5.55 6.72 7.34
C LYS A 101 6.27 6.17 6.11
N GLN A 102 7.32 6.83 5.65
CA GLN A 102 8.13 6.37 4.51
C GLN A 102 8.78 5.01 4.76
N VAL A 103 9.26 4.75 5.98
CA VAL A 103 9.79 3.42 6.34
C VAL A 103 8.69 2.36 6.34
N ILE A 104 7.50 2.68 6.85
CA ILE A 104 6.35 1.75 6.87
C ILE A 104 5.91 1.43 5.44
N ASP A 105 5.88 2.42 4.55
CA ASP A 105 5.51 2.21 3.15
C ASP A 105 6.52 1.31 2.43
N LEU A 106 7.82 1.48 2.71
CA LEU A 106 8.87 0.56 2.22
C LEU A 106 8.68 -0.86 2.77
N LEU A 107 8.32 -1.02 4.04
CA LEU A 107 8.07 -2.34 4.65
C LEU A 107 6.83 -3.05 4.09
N ARG A 108 5.86 -2.29 3.58
CA ARG A 108 4.64 -2.82 2.96
C ARG A 108 4.82 -3.16 1.48
N SER A 109 5.89 -2.69 0.85
CA SER A 109 6.22 -3.02 -0.53
C SER A 109 6.84 -4.42 -0.60
N ASP A 110 6.32 -5.25 -1.50
CA ASP A 110 6.88 -6.57 -1.80
C ASP A 110 8.20 -6.49 -2.62
N ASP A 111 8.65 -5.28 -2.98
CA ASP A 111 9.83 -5.08 -3.83
C ASP A 111 11.16 -5.27 -3.07
N TYR A 112 11.14 -5.22 -1.74
CA TYR A 112 12.34 -5.23 -0.90
C TYR A 112 12.31 -6.42 0.07
N SER A 113 13.34 -7.25 0.05
CA SER A 113 13.48 -8.39 0.97
C SER A 113 14.20 -8.04 2.26
N PHE A 114 14.93 -6.92 2.28
CA PHE A 114 15.66 -6.47 3.45
C PHE A 114 15.66 -4.96 3.56
N ILE A 115 15.30 -4.44 4.74
CA ILE A 115 15.27 -3.01 5.05
C ILE A 115 16.08 -2.77 6.32
N LYS A 116 17.03 -1.82 6.26
CA LYS A 116 17.87 -1.39 7.38
C LYS A 116 17.68 0.09 7.65
N VAL A 117 17.18 0.41 8.83
CA VAL A 117 16.93 1.78 9.28
C VAL A 117 18.05 2.23 10.21
N LYS A 118 18.70 3.36 9.91
CA LYS A 118 19.67 4.01 10.79
C LYS A 118 19.07 5.26 11.42
N LYS A 119 19.11 5.33 12.75
CA LYS A 119 18.71 6.51 13.53
C LYS A 119 19.93 7.33 13.95
N LYS A 120 19.76 8.65 14.02
CA LYS A 120 20.71 9.59 14.64
C LYS A 120 19.91 10.58 15.49
N ASP A 121 20.33 10.81 16.72
CA ASP A 121 19.67 11.74 17.67
C ASP A 121 18.18 11.43 17.88
N GLY A 122 17.83 10.13 17.91
CA GLY A 122 16.45 9.67 18.09
C GLY A 122 15.57 9.71 16.83
N LYS A 123 16.04 10.34 15.74
CA LYS A 123 15.32 10.46 14.46
C LYS A 123 15.85 9.50 13.41
N ILE A 124 14.98 9.08 12.49
CA ILE A 124 15.39 8.32 11.30
C ILE A 124 16.23 9.25 10.42
N ASN A 125 17.35 8.75 9.90
CA ASN A 125 18.31 9.55 9.12
C ASN A 125 18.58 8.90 7.75
N VAL A 126 18.77 7.58 7.72
CA VAL A 126 18.99 6.86 6.45
C VAL A 126 18.28 5.51 6.48
N VAL A 127 17.62 5.19 5.38
CA VAL A 127 17.00 3.88 5.14
C VAL A 127 17.72 3.23 3.97
N TYR A 128 18.18 1.99 4.18
CA TYR A 128 18.72 1.14 3.12
C TYR A 128 17.70 0.05 2.83
N ALA A 129 17.28 -0.07 1.58
CA ALA A 129 16.39 -1.14 1.14
C ALA A 129 17.09 -1.98 0.05
N GLU A 130 17.14 -3.28 0.26
CA GLU A 130 17.72 -4.26 -0.67
C GLU A 130 16.59 -5.02 -1.36
N ARG A 131 16.66 -5.04 -2.69
CA ARG A 131 15.77 -5.87 -3.52
C ARG A 131 16.32 -7.28 -3.60
N ASP A 132 15.45 -8.28 -3.50
CA ASP A 132 15.87 -9.66 -3.72
C ASP A 132 16.07 -9.90 -5.22
N ASN A 133 17.33 -9.96 -5.65
CA ASN A 133 17.69 -10.43 -6.98
C ASN A 133 18.10 -11.91 -6.98
N GLN A 134 17.83 -12.65 -5.89
CA GLN A 134 18.08 -14.09 -5.82
C GLN A 134 17.19 -14.85 -6.81
N GLY A 135 17.66 -14.99 -8.06
CA GLY A 135 17.00 -15.82 -9.06
C GLY A 135 17.42 -15.59 -10.50
N LYS A 136 18.08 -14.47 -10.85
CA LYS A 136 18.50 -14.24 -12.24
C LYS A 136 19.89 -14.82 -12.51
N ASN A 137 19.91 -15.89 -13.31
CA ASN A 137 21.09 -16.48 -13.93
C ASN A 137 22.08 -15.40 -14.40
N THR A 138 23.34 -15.51 -13.95
CA THR A 138 24.51 -14.70 -14.33
C THR A 138 24.19 -13.26 -14.79
N PRO A 139 24.24 -12.26 -13.89
CA PRO A 139 23.89 -10.90 -14.23
C PRO A 139 24.74 -10.37 -15.39
N SER A 140 24.10 -9.90 -16.47
CA SER A 140 24.83 -9.34 -17.60
C SER A 140 25.37 -7.94 -17.26
N SER A 141 26.47 -7.54 -17.91
CA SER A 141 27.02 -6.18 -17.77
C SER A 141 26.00 -5.08 -18.14
N VAL A 142 25.04 -5.42 -19.00
CA VAL A 142 23.97 -4.51 -19.44
C VAL A 142 22.95 -4.29 -18.32
N ASP A 143 22.59 -5.35 -17.59
CA ASP A 143 21.67 -5.27 -16.46
C ASP A 143 22.26 -4.40 -15.34
N LEU A 144 23.54 -4.60 -15.02
CA LEU A 144 24.24 -3.77 -14.04
C LEU A 144 24.27 -2.28 -14.45
N ILE A 145 24.50 -1.98 -15.74
CA ILE A 145 24.50 -0.59 -16.24
C ILE A 145 23.11 0.03 -16.14
N ASN A 146 22.05 -0.73 -16.39
CA ASN A 146 20.69 -0.25 -16.22
C ASN A 146 20.39 0.02 -14.74
N THR A 147 20.75 -0.89 -13.83
CA THR A 147 20.58 -0.68 -12.39
C THR A 147 21.39 0.52 -11.88
N LEU A 148 22.60 0.74 -12.41
CA LEU A 148 23.41 1.94 -12.10
C LEU A 148 22.70 3.27 -12.43
N LYS A 149 21.74 3.25 -13.37
CA LYS A 149 21.00 4.44 -13.81
C LYS A 149 19.66 4.64 -13.11
N GLU A 150 19.18 3.67 -12.34
CA GLU A 150 17.83 3.68 -11.76
C GLU A 150 17.68 4.65 -10.58
N SER A 151 18.76 5.05 -9.91
CA SER A 151 18.69 5.89 -8.71
C SER A 151 19.89 6.81 -8.56
N ASP A 152 19.64 8.02 -8.06
CA ASP A 152 20.66 9.03 -7.74
C ASP A 152 21.51 8.63 -6.52
N PHE A 153 20.99 7.78 -5.62
CA PHE A 153 21.68 7.34 -4.40
C PHE A 153 21.51 5.84 -4.15
N GLN A 154 22.58 5.08 -4.42
CA GLN A 154 22.61 3.63 -4.21
C GLN A 154 24.02 3.14 -3.90
N ASP A 155 24.10 2.14 -3.03
CA ASP A 155 25.32 1.38 -2.75
C ASP A 155 25.26 0.06 -3.53
N ILE A 156 26.22 -0.16 -4.43
CA ILE A 156 26.27 -1.36 -5.27
C ILE A 156 27.54 -2.16 -4.94
N SER A 157 27.35 -3.40 -4.50
CA SER A 157 28.43 -4.36 -4.24
C SER A 157 28.54 -5.36 -5.38
N ILE A 158 29.66 -5.38 -6.11
CA ILE A 158 29.89 -6.27 -7.26
C ILE A 158 30.92 -7.34 -6.89
N THR A 159 30.57 -8.61 -7.07
CA THR A 159 31.50 -9.73 -6.91
C THR A 159 31.98 -10.23 -8.27
N LYS A 160 33.31 -10.29 -8.45
CA LYS A 160 33.95 -10.84 -9.65
C LYS A 160 34.73 -12.12 -9.35
N ARG A 161 34.70 -13.07 -10.28
CA ARG A 161 35.58 -14.26 -10.33
C ARG A 161 36.03 -14.47 -11.77
N ASP A 162 37.33 -14.74 -11.97
CA ASP A 162 37.93 -14.94 -13.29
C ASP A 162 37.60 -13.85 -14.32
N GLY A 163 37.59 -12.58 -13.87
CA GLY A 163 37.27 -11.43 -14.71
C GLY A 163 35.79 -11.25 -15.06
N LYS A 164 34.91 -12.18 -14.66
CA LYS A 164 33.46 -12.13 -14.91
C LYS A 164 32.69 -11.68 -13.67
N ILE A 165 31.62 -10.91 -13.86
CA ILE A 165 30.68 -10.57 -12.80
C ILE A 165 29.86 -11.82 -12.51
N VAL A 166 29.92 -12.29 -11.28
CA VAL A 166 29.18 -13.50 -10.84
C VAL A 166 28.01 -13.15 -9.94
N ASN A 167 28.02 -11.97 -9.33
CA ASN A 167 26.94 -11.46 -8.50
C ASN A 167 27.05 -9.93 -8.37
N TYR A 168 25.93 -9.23 -8.19
CA TYR A 168 25.91 -7.89 -7.64
C TYR A 168 24.71 -7.70 -6.72
N LYS A 169 24.90 -6.91 -5.66
CA LYS A 169 23.89 -6.55 -4.66
C LYS A 169 23.69 -5.04 -4.70
N VAL A 170 22.44 -4.59 -4.64
CA VAL A 170 22.07 -3.17 -4.70
C VAL A 170 21.29 -2.79 -3.46
N GLU A 171 21.79 -1.81 -2.73
CA GLU A 171 21.13 -1.19 -1.60
C GLU A 171 20.73 0.23 -2.01
N HIS A 172 19.42 0.47 -2.11
CA HIS A 172 18.90 1.81 -2.36
C HIS A 172 18.99 2.62 -1.07
N ALA A 173 19.59 3.81 -1.13
CA ALA A 173 19.78 4.68 0.03
C ALA A 173 18.82 5.87 -0.05
N PHE A 174 17.90 5.96 0.91
CA PHE A 174 17.01 7.10 1.07
C PHE A 174 17.51 7.95 2.22
N LYS A 175 18.00 9.16 1.92
CA LYS A 175 18.34 10.15 2.94
C LYS A 175 17.04 10.87 3.32
N LEU A 176 16.68 10.79 4.60
CA LEU A 176 15.45 11.37 5.16
C LEU A 176 15.79 12.58 6.02
#